data_AF-A0A436EFE3-F1
#
_entry.id   AF-A0A436EFE3-F1
#
_cell.length_a   1.000
_cell.length_b   1.000
_cell.length_c   1.000
_cell.angle_alpha   90.00
_cell.angle_beta   90.00
_cell.angle_gamma   90.00
#
_symmetry.space_group_name_H-M   'P 1'
#
loop_
_entity.id
_entity.type
_entity.pdbx_description
1 polymer ?
#
loop_
_entity_poly.entity_id
_entity_poly.type
_entity_poly.pdbx_seq_one_letter_code
_entity_poly.pdbx_strand_id
1 'polypeptide(L)'
;MEFITTHDQLRTIYKTPRPTDGSIRKELKKLDGHCRSFIGKSPFVLIGSSDGAGNADVTPKGDKPGFATVLDDTTIAIPDRPGNNRLDTLENILLNPSVGLLFLIPG
;
A
#
# COMPACT_ATOMS: atom_id res chain seq x y z
N MET A 1 16.27 -7.97 29.28
CA MET A 1 15.23 -7.30 28.48
C MET A 1 14.21 -8.38 28.13
N GLU A 2 12.95 -8.19 28.50
CA GLU A 2 11.90 -9.15 28.19
C GLU A 2 11.38 -8.88 26.77
N PHE A 3 11.38 -9.90 25.91
CA PHE A 3 10.98 -9.78 24.51
C PHE A 3 9.63 -10.44 24.30
N ILE A 4 8.76 -9.77 23.54
CA ILE A 4 7.51 -10.35 23.02
C ILE A 4 7.87 -11.10 21.76
N THR A 5 7.62 -12.41 21.75
CA THR A 5 7.95 -13.29 20.61
C THR A 5 6.73 -13.98 20.03
N THR A 6 5.56 -13.85 20.67
CA THR A 6 4.31 -14.45 20.20
C THR A 6 3.19 -13.42 20.07
N HIS A 7 2.24 -13.73 19.20
CA HIS A 7 1.03 -12.92 19.04
C HIS A 7 0.20 -12.90 20.34
N ASP A 8 0.12 -14.00 21.07
CA ASP A 8 -0.64 -14.08 22.34
C ASP A 8 -0.05 -13.19 23.42
N GLN A 9 1.29 -13.15 23.53
CA GLN A 9 1.98 -12.20 24.42
C GLN A 9 1.63 -10.76 24.06
N LEU A 10 1.62 -10.42 22.76
CA LEU A 10 1.25 -9.07 22.30
C LEU A 10 -0.20 -8.71 22.69
N ARG A 11 -1.12 -9.68 22.68
CA ARG A 11 -2.53 -9.48 23.07
C ARG A 11 -2.75 -9.30 24.56
N THR A 12 -1.77 -9.62 25.40
CA THR A 12 -1.83 -9.23 26.82
C THR A 12 -1.66 -7.71 27.02
N ILE A 13 -0.99 -7.04 26.07
CA ILE A 13 -0.73 -5.59 26.11
C ILE A 13 -1.80 -4.82 25.32
N TYR A 14 -2.14 -5.31 24.12
CA TYR A 14 -3.06 -4.62 23.22
C TYR A 14 -4.36 -5.39 23.03
N LYS A 15 -5.48 -4.68 23.23
CA LYS A 15 -6.82 -5.23 23.02
C LYS A 15 -7.06 -5.58 21.55
N THR A 16 -7.85 -6.63 21.32
CA THR A 16 -8.36 -6.95 19.99
C THR A 16 -9.37 -5.90 19.55
N PRO A 17 -9.20 -5.25 18.39
CA PRO A 17 -10.17 -4.28 17.88
C PRO A 17 -11.49 -4.99 17.56
N ARG A 18 -12.60 -4.32 17.88
CA ARG A 18 -13.96 -4.80 17.60
C ARG A 18 -14.37 -4.35 16.20
N PRO A 19 -15.28 -5.09 15.54
CA PRO A 19 -15.84 -4.66 14.24
C PRO A 19 -16.51 -3.28 14.26
N THR A 20 -16.99 -2.85 15.43
CA THR A 20 -17.62 -1.54 15.62
C THR A 20 -16.63 -0.39 15.80
N ASP A 21 -15.34 -0.68 16.03
CA ASP A 21 -14.32 0.34 16.21
C ASP A 21 -14.06 1.06 14.87
N GLY A 22 -13.96 2.39 14.91
CA GLY A 22 -13.85 3.21 13.70
C GLY A 22 -12.62 2.90 12.83
N SER A 23 -11.54 2.39 13.42
CA SER A 23 -10.34 1.95 12.71
C SER A 23 -10.56 0.76 11.80
N ILE A 24 -11.46 -0.15 12.18
CA ILE A 24 -11.86 -1.29 11.36
C ILE A 24 -12.90 -0.86 10.34
N ARG A 25 -13.90 -0.08 10.73
CA ARG A 25 -14.97 0.35 9.81
C ARG A 25 -14.48 1.21 8.64
N LYS A 26 -13.37 1.94 8.81
CA LYS A 26 -12.79 2.77 7.74
C LYS A 26 -11.96 1.96 6.74
N GLU A 27 -11.69 0.68 7.00
CA GLU A 27 -11.02 -0.21 6.06
C GLU A 27 -12.04 -0.68 5.01
N LEU A 28 -11.76 -0.37 3.75
CA LEU A 28 -12.65 -0.71 2.64
C LEU A 28 -12.04 -1.84 1.81
N LYS A 29 -12.86 -2.84 1.47
CA LYS A 29 -12.49 -3.93 0.54
C LYS A 29 -12.60 -3.54 -0.93
N LYS A 30 -13.20 -2.38 -1.21
CA LYS A 30 -13.46 -1.85 -2.54
C LYS A 30 -13.24 -0.34 -2.53
N LEU A 31 -12.77 0.19 -3.65
CA LEU A 31 -12.51 1.60 -3.86
C LEU A 31 -13.82 2.36 -4.07
N ASP A 32 -14.22 3.13 -3.07
CA ASP A 32 -15.38 4.00 -3.15
C ASP A 32 -15.07 5.30 -3.92
N GLY A 33 -16.06 6.20 -4.02
CA GLY A 33 -15.89 7.48 -4.69
C GLY A 33 -14.82 8.38 -4.05
N HIS A 34 -14.62 8.27 -2.74
CA HIS A 34 -13.60 9.05 -2.03
C HIS A 34 -12.20 8.54 -2.35
N CYS A 35 -11.98 7.22 -2.30
CA CYS A 35 -10.73 6.59 -2.73
C CYS A 35 -10.37 6.98 -4.16
N ARG A 36 -11.33 6.88 -5.09
CA ARG A 36 -11.15 7.25 -6.50
C ARG A 36 -10.77 8.72 -6.66
N SER A 37 -11.47 9.62 -5.96
CA SER A 37 -11.15 11.05 -6.00
C SER A 37 -9.77 11.34 -5.39
N PHE A 38 -9.36 10.63 -4.34
CA PHE A 38 -8.08 10.85 -3.68
C PHE A 38 -6.92 10.39 -4.58
N ILE A 39 -7.02 9.17 -5.12
CA ILE A 39 -6.04 8.61 -6.07
C ILE A 39 -5.91 9.52 -7.30
N GLY A 40 -7.05 9.94 -7.89
CA GLY A 40 -7.04 10.82 -9.06
C GLY A 40 -6.42 12.21 -8.83
N LYS A 41 -6.32 12.67 -7.58
CA LYS A 41 -5.67 13.94 -7.22
C LYS A 41 -4.22 13.77 -6.78
N SER A 42 -3.76 12.55 -6.55
CA SER A 42 -2.43 12.27 -6.02
C SER A 42 -1.39 12.31 -7.14
N PRO A 43 -0.42 13.24 -7.13
CA PRO A 43 0.70 13.24 -8.08
C PRO A 43 1.82 12.25 -7.71
N PHE A 44 1.67 11.51 -6.61
CA PHE A 44 2.76 10.70 -6.07
C PHE A 44 2.22 9.47 -5.32
N VAL A 45 2.90 8.34 -5.50
CA VAL A 45 2.64 7.07 -4.81
C VAL A 45 3.95 6.43 -4.37
N LEU A 46 3.96 5.87 -3.16
CA LEU A 46 5.00 4.98 -2.68
C LEU A 46 4.51 3.54 -2.81
N ILE A 47 5.31 2.68 -3.41
CA ILE A 47 5.01 1.26 -3.60
C ILE A 47 5.96 0.46 -2.71
N GLY A 48 5.42 -0.12 -1.63
CA GLY A 48 6.14 -1.08 -0.80
C GLY A 48 5.99 -2.47 -1.37
N SER A 49 7.12 -3.16 -1.55
CA SER A 49 7.18 -4.54 -2.04
C SER A 49 8.19 -5.35 -1.25
N SER A 50 8.14 -6.67 -1.35
CA SER A 50 9.18 -7.54 -0.78
C SER A 50 9.55 -8.66 -1.74
N ASP A 51 10.78 -9.14 -1.65
CA ASP A 51 11.18 -10.37 -2.29
C ASP A 51 10.56 -11.61 -1.60
N GLY A 52 10.88 -12.80 -2.12
CA GLY A 52 10.44 -14.07 -1.55
C GLY A 52 11.11 -14.47 -0.22
N ALA A 53 12.17 -13.77 0.19
CA ALA A 53 12.84 -13.94 1.47
C ALA A 53 12.32 -12.97 2.55
N GLY A 54 11.44 -12.04 2.18
CA GLY A 54 10.88 -11.03 3.06
C GLY A 54 11.74 -9.76 3.20
N ASN A 55 12.77 -9.58 2.36
CA ASN A 55 13.46 -8.30 2.28
C ASN A 55 12.55 -7.31 1.57
N ALA A 56 12.30 -6.15 2.20
CA ALA A 56 11.36 -5.17 1.70
C ALA A 56 12.06 -3.87 1.28
N ASP A 57 11.55 -3.26 0.21
CA ASP A 57 11.92 -1.93 -0.27
C ASP A 57 10.68 -1.09 -0.60
N VAL A 58 10.91 0.20 -0.82
CA VAL A 58 9.87 1.15 -1.22
C VAL A 58 10.35 1.95 -2.43
N THR A 59 9.60 1.85 -3.53
CA THR A 59 9.86 2.61 -4.75
C THR A 59 8.87 3.77 -4.88
N PRO A 60 9.36 5.02 -5.01
CA PRO A 60 8.50 6.16 -5.33
C PRO A 60 8.17 6.22 -6.82
N LYS A 61 6.91 6.50 -7.16
CA LYS A 61 6.48 6.88 -8.51
C LYS A 61 5.69 8.19 -8.45
N GLY A 62 5.98 9.10 -9.36
CA GLY A 62 5.32 10.40 -9.43
C GLY A 62 5.17 10.93 -10.85
N ASP A 63 4.09 11.67 -11.08
CA ASP A 63 3.74 12.32 -12.33
C ASP A 63 2.62 13.35 -12.04
N LYS A 64 2.02 13.96 -13.06
CA LYS A 64 0.86 14.85 -12.89
C LYS A 64 -0.30 14.12 -12.21
N PRO A 65 -1.14 14.82 -11.41
CA PRO A 65 -2.34 14.23 -10.83
C PRO A 65 -3.19 13.51 -11.90
N GLY A 66 -3.67 12.32 -11.53
CA GLY A 66 -4.44 11.45 -12.44
C GLY A 66 -3.58 10.44 -13.22
N PHE A 67 -2.27 10.37 -12.99
CA PHE A 67 -1.41 9.38 -13.65
C PHE A 67 -1.75 7.93 -13.27
N ALA A 68 -2.09 7.69 -12.00
CA ALA A 68 -2.65 6.43 -11.55
C ALA A 68 -4.15 6.42 -11.79
N THR A 69 -4.63 5.38 -12.49
CA THR A 69 -6.04 5.26 -12.89
C THR A 69 -6.71 4.10 -12.19
N VAL A 70 -7.86 4.33 -11.57
CA VAL A 70 -8.69 3.26 -11.01
C VAL A 70 -9.53 2.64 -12.13
N LEU A 71 -9.25 1.38 -12.49
CA LEU A 71 -9.93 0.68 -13.58
C LEU A 71 -11.28 0.10 -13.15
N ASP A 72 -11.36 -0.42 -11.93
CA ASP A 72 -12.58 -0.96 -11.32
C ASP A 72 -12.51 -0.83 -9.78
N ASP A 73 -13.45 -1.43 -9.05
CA ASP A 73 -13.54 -1.32 -7.59
C ASP A 73 -12.33 -1.90 -6.83
N THR A 74 -11.46 -2.66 -7.49
CA THR A 74 -10.35 -3.40 -6.89
C THR A 74 -9.04 -3.30 -7.67
N THR A 75 -9.03 -2.62 -8.83
CA THR A 75 -7.88 -2.56 -9.73
C THR A 75 -7.41 -1.13 -9.95
N ILE A 76 -6.11 -0.89 -9.75
CA ILE A 76 -5.44 0.39 -10.01
C ILE A 76 -4.33 0.15 -11.05
N ALA A 77 -4.33 0.93 -12.12
CA ALA A 77 -3.25 0.99 -13.08
C ALA A 77 -2.26 2.10 -12.68
N ILE A 78 -0.99 1.74 -12.55
CA ILE A 78 0.10 2.68 -12.29
C ILE A 78 1.07 2.58 -13.49
N PRO A 79 1.32 3.67 -14.23
CA PRO A 79 2.18 3.62 -15.40
C PRO A 79 3.64 3.42 -15.00
N ASP A 80 4.37 2.64 -15.78
CA ASP A 80 5.82 2.56 -15.69
C ASP A 80 6.45 3.59 -16.61
N ARG A 81 7.04 4.63 -16.00
CA ARG A 81 7.69 5.73 -16.73
C ARG A 81 9.18 5.44 -16.88
N PRO A 82 9.83 5.90 -17.97
CA PRO A 82 11.28 5.83 -18.09
C PRO A 82 11.96 6.43 -16.85
N GLY A 83 12.90 5.68 -16.28
CA GLY A 83 13.58 6.06 -15.05
C GLY A 83 15.01 5.56 -15.02
N ASN A 84 15.48 5.17 -13.85
CA ASN A 84 16.83 4.64 -13.64
C ASN A 84 16.97 3.13 -13.98
N ASN A 85 15.93 2.52 -14.56
CA ASN A 85 15.84 1.08 -14.86
C ASN A 85 16.08 0.16 -13.67
N ARG A 86 15.94 0.66 -12.44
CA ARG A 86 15.92 -0.21 -11.25
C ARG A 86 14.57 -0.90 -11.22
N LEU A 87 14.57 -2.20 -11.48
CA LEU A 87 13.38 -3.04 -11.55
C LEU A 87 12.96 -3.57 -10.17
N ASP A 88 13.43 -2.97 -9.07
CA ASP A 88 13.28 -3.45 -7.69
C ASP A 88 11.85 -3.97 -7.40
N THR A 89 10.84 -3.12 -7.57
CA THR A 89 9.43 -3.52 -7.40
C THR A 89 8.97 -4.57 -8.41
N LEU A 90 9.38 -4.48 -9.68
CA LEU A 90 8.93 -5.40 -10.73
C LEU A 90 9.52 -6.80 -10.54
N GLU A 91 10.76 -6.92 -10.08
CA GLU A 91 11.38 -8.21 -9.74
C GLU A 91 10.75 -8.80 -8.48
N ASN A 92 10.47 -7.97 -7.47
CA ASN A 92 9.77 -8.41 -6.26
C ASN A 92 8.39 -9.00 -6.56
N ILE A 93 7.56 -8.34 -7.39
CA ILE A 93 6.20 -8.84 -7.68
C ILE A 93 6.16 -10.16 -8.44
N LEU A 94 7.24 -10.53 -9.14
CA LEU A 94 7.35 -11.85 -9.77
C LEU A 94 7.50 -12.97 -8.74
N LEU A 95 8.05 -12.67 -7.55
CA LEU A 95 8.27 -13.62 -6.46
C LEU A 95 7.17 -13.52 -5.39
N ASN A 96 6.72 -12.32 -5.06
CA ASN A 96 5.63 -12.03 -4.13
C ASN A 96 4.72 -10.92 -4.71
N PRO A 97 3.53 -11.26 -5.23
CA PRO A 97 2.66 -10.28 -5.89
C PRO A 97 2.00 -9.27 -4.93
N SER A 98 2.22 -9.40 -3.62
CA SER A 98 1.65 -8.50 -2.62
C SER A 98 2.41 -7.17 -2.58
N VAL A 99 1.67 -6.05 -2.69
CA VAL A 99 2.23 -4.70 -2.57
C VAL A 99 1.40 -3.83 -1.63
N GLY A 100 2.07 -2.87 -1.00
CA GLY A 100 1.43 -1.78 -0.27
C GLY A 100 1.52 -0.48 -1.07
N LEU A 101 0.44 0.29 -1.12
CA LEU A 101 0.39 1.57 -1.84
C LEU A 101 0.08 2.72 -0.86
N LEU A 102 0.87 3.79 -0.91
CA LEU A 102 0.62 5.03 -0.19
C LEU A 102 0.57 6.20 -1.18
N PHE A 103 -0.64 6.65 -1.48
CA PHE A 103 -0.90 7.83 -2.30
C PHE A 103 -0.79 9.11 -1.47
N LEU A 104 -0.22 10.16 -2.07
CA LEU A 104 0.02 11.43 -1.40
C LEU A 104 -0.46 12.61 -2.27
N ILE A 105 -1.13 13.56 -1.63
CA ILE A 105 -1.48 14.88 -2.18
C ILE A 105 -0.64 15.92 -1.41
N PRO A 106 0.32 16.61 -2.05
CA PRO A 106 1.04 17.71 -1.43
C PRO A 106 0.09 18.84 -1.04
N GLY A 107 0.29 19.44 0.14
CA GLY A 107 -0.50 20.57 0.66
C GLY A 107 -0.13 21.91 0.04
#